data_AF-A0A517XND9-F1
#
_entry.id   AF-A0A517XND9-F1
#
_cell.length_a   1.000
_cell.length_b   1.000
_cell.length_c   1.000
_cell.angle_alpha   90.00
_cell.angle_beta   90.00
_cell.angle_gamma   90.00
#
_symmetry.space_group_name_H-M   'P 1'
#
loop_
_entity.id
_entity.type
_entity.pdbx_description
1 polymer ?
#
loop_
_entity_poly.entity_id
_entity_poly.type
_entity_poly.pdbx_seq_one_letter_code
_entity_poly.pdbx_strand_id
1 'polypeptide(L)'
;MRRTFRPGMLRGAAIVAVFLAAAGALRSADDVPFVARLDKTEQRYVVVRPKGFDAALANTAVVALHGHGSDRWQFVTQDRGECKGTRDVAAAHGFLLVCLDYRAKTSWMGPAAEADVLQILDELRAKYGVRRVVVAGGSMGGTAALAFAALLPDQVAGCASLNGSANVVEYEGSFARRMSST
;
A
#
# COMPACT_ATOMS: atom_id res chain seq x y z
N MET A 1 29.28 -55.19 -45.15
CA MET A 1 29.33 -55.86 -43.83
C MET A 1 29.32 -54.77 -42.75
N ARG A 2 28.37 -54.83 -41.80
CA ARG A 2 28.17 -53.94 -40.62
C ARG A 2 27.70 -52.50 -40.91
N ARG A 3 26.80 -51.85 -40.16
CA ARG A 3 25.79 -52.19 -39.14
C ARG A 3 24.96 -50.90 -38.89
N THR A 4 23.63 -51.01 -38.82
CA THR A 4 22.66 -50.36 -37.90
C THR A 4 22.51 -48.82 -37.75
N PHE A 5 21.25 -48.34 -37.93
CA PHE A 5 20.36 -47.54 -37.03
C PHE A 5 20.98 -46.51 -36.05
N ARG A 6 20.45 -45.32 -35.72
CA ARG A 6 19.20 -44.54 -35.93
C ARG A 6 19.46 -43.07 -35.41
N PRO A 7 18.52 -42.11 -35.51
CA PRO A 7 18.76 -40.66 -35.52
C PRO A 7 18.73 -39.99 -34.14
N GLY A 8 19.34 -38.80 -34.04
CA GLY A 8 19.26 -37.89 -32.89
C GLY A 8 18.85 -36.50 -33.32
N MET A 9 17.54 -36.29 -33.43
CA MET A 9 16.88 -35.01 -33.60
C MET A 9 16.76 -34.32 -32.24
N LEU A 10 17.33 -33.12 -32.06
CA LEU A 10 16.85 -32.15 -31.08
C LEU A 10 17.13 -30.73 -31.58
N ARG A 11 16.18 -30.20 -32.35
CA ARG A 11 16.00 -28.77 -32.52
C ARG A 11 15.49 -28.24 -31.18
N GLY A 12 16.36 -27.61 -30.39
CA GLY A 12 15.93 -26.86 -29.22
C GLY A 12 15.12 -25.64 -29.67
N ALA A 13 13.79 -25.76 -29.65
CA ALA A 13 12.92 -24.60 -29.79
C ALA A 13 12.98 -23.82 -28.47
N ALA A 14 13.62 -22.65 -28.48
CA ALA A 14 13.54 -21.71 -27.37
C ALA A 14 12.10 -21.19 -27.27
N ILE A 15 11.36 -21.69 -26.28
CA ILE A 15 10.05 -21.14 -25.92
C ILE A 15 10.33 -19.85 -25.14
N VAL A 16 10.28 -18.70 -25.83
CA VAL A 16 10.20 -17.40 -25.18
C VAL A 16 8.74 -17.24 -24.73
N ALA A 17 8.47 -17.62 -23.49
CA ALA A 17 7.20 -17.31 -22.85
C ALA A 17 7.17 -15.81 -22.55
N VAL A 18 6.56 -15.03 -23.44
CA VAL A 18 6.19 -13.65 -23.15
C VAL A 18 5.04 -13.69 -22.15
N PHE A 19 5.34 -13.51 -20.87
CA PHE A 19 4.31 -13.23 -19.88
C PHE A 19 3.77 -11.82 -20.16
N LEU A 20 2.63 -11.75 -20.85
CA LEU A 20 1.79 -10.57 -20.84
C LEU A 20 1.33 -10.35 -19.40
N ALA A 21 1.97 -9.40 -18.71
CA ALA A 21 1.44 -8.83 -17.49
C ALA A 21 0.07 -8.24 -17.83
N ALA A 22 -0.99 -8.93 -17.44
CA ALA A 22 -2.33 -8.37 -17.50
C ALA A 22 -2.34 -7.17 -16.54
N ALA A 23 -2.25 -5.97 -17.09
CA ALA A 23 -2.55 -4.74 -16.37
C ALA A 23 -4.02 -4.81 -15.95
N GLY A 24 -4.26 -5.39 -14.77
CA GLY A 24 -5.58 -5.50 -14.19
C GLY A 24 -6.02 -4.12 -13.74
N ALA A 25 -6.84 -3.46 -14.56
CA ALA A 25 -7.51 -2.22 -14.20
C ALA A 25 -8.27 -2.43 -12.88
N LEU A 26 -7.86 -1.65 -11.87
CA LEU A 26 -8.49 -1.53 -10.57
C LEU A 26 -10.00 -1.25 -10.75
N ARG A 27 -10.85 -2.14 -10.24
CA ARG A 27 -12.30 -2.03 -10.36
C ARG A 27 -12.82 -1.09 -9.26
N SER A 28 -12.98 0.17 -9.66
CA SER A 28 -13.48 1.34 -8.90
C SER A 28 -12.62 1.73 -7.69
N ALA A 29 -12.19 2.99 -7.70
CA ALA A 29 -11.65 3.66 -6.53
C ALA A 29 -12.84 4.33 -5.81
N ASP A 30 -13.19 3.80 -4.65
CA ASP A 30 -14.29 4.31 -3.84
C ASP A 30 -13.73 5.31 -2.83
N ASP A 31 -14.23 6.53 -2.86
CA ASP A 31 -13.88 7.57 -1.88
C ASP A 31 -14.80 7.46 -0.66
N VAL A 32 -14.29 6.89 0.43
CA VAL A 32 -15.05 6.52 1.62
C VAL A 32 -14.90 7.58 2.71
N PRO A 33 -15.99 8.29 3.08
CA PRO A 33 -16.00 9.10 4.29
C PRO A 33 -16.14 8.22 5.53
N PHE A 34 -15.54 8.66 6.63
CA PHE A 34 -15.81 8.15 7.96
C PHE A 34 -15.74 9.28 8.99
N VAL A 35 -16.37 9.08 10.13
CA VAL A 35 -16.27 10.00 11.27
C VAL A 35 -15.19 9.47 12.21
N ALA A 36 -14.12 10.24 12.41
CA ALA A 36 -13.03 9.87 13.30
C ALA A 36 -13.54 9.69 14.74
N ARG A 37 -13.19 8.56 15.35
CA ARG A 37 -13.59 8.24 16.73
C ARG A 37 -13.01 9.26 17.71
N LEU A 38 -11.81 9.76 17.43
CA LEU A 38 -11.02 10.64 18.28
C LEU A 38 -11.70 11.99 18.55
N ASP A 39 -12.13 12.68 17.49
CA ASP A 39 -12.56 14.10 17.56
C ASP A 39 -13.90 14.36 16.86
N LYS A 40 -14.53 13.32 16.30
CA LYS A 40 -15.80 13.37 15.57
C LYS A 40 -15.76 14.19 14.27
N THR A 41 -14.58 14.49 13.74
CA THR A 41 -14.46 15.11 12.43
C THR A 41 -14.64 14.10 11.30
N GLU A 42 -15.12 14.55 10.14
CA GLU A 42 -15.12 13.73 8.94
C GLU A 42 -13.69 13.62 8.39
N GLN A 43 -13.28 12.41 8.07
CA GLN A 43 -12.02 12.05 7.43
C GLN A 43 -12.33 11.10 6.26
N ARG A 44 -11.36 10.86 5.37
CA ARG A 44 -11.60 10.08 4.14
C ARG A 44 -10.46 9.15 3.79
N TYR A 45 -10.79 8.04 3.13
CA TYR A 45 -9.82 7.16 2.50
C TYR A 45 -10.37 6.62 1.19
N VAL A 46 -9.49 6.22 0.29
CA VAL A 46 -9.86 5.56 -0.95
C VAL A 46 -9.62 4.07 -0.84
N VAL A 47 -10.61 3.27 -1.22
CA VAL A 47 -10.48 1.82 -1.36
C VAL A 47 -10.48 1.47 -2.83
N VAL A 48 -9.51 0.69 -3.25
CA VAL A 48 -9.41 0.21 -4.62
C VAL A 48 -9.33 -1.30 -4.64
N ARG A 49 -10.33 -1.93 -5.28
CA ARG A 49 -10.46 -3.39 -5.29
C ARG A 49 -9.76 -4.00 -6.51
N PRO A 50 -8.96 -5.05 -6.31
CA PRO A 50 -8.39 -5.80 -7.41
C PRO A 50 -9.47 -6.60 -8.15
N LYS A 51 -9.15 -7.07 -9.36
CA LYS A 51 -10.05 -7.92 -10.13
C LYS A 51 -10.32 -9.22 -9.36
N GLY A 52 -11.60 -9.59 -9.23
CA GLY A 52 -12.02 -10.82 -8.56
C GLY A 52 -11.97 -10.73 -7.02
N PHE A 53 -11.88 -9.52 -6.46
CA PHE A 53 -11.90 -9.31 -5.01
C PHE A 53 -13.17 -9.89 -4.38
N ASP A 54 -13.00 -10.70 -3.33
CA ASP A 54 -14.07 -11.26 -2.51
C ASP A 54 -13.82 -10.92 -1.04
N ALA A 55 -14.74 -10.14 -0.45
CA ALA A 55 -14.66 -9.69 0.92
C ALA A 55 -14.81 -10.82 1.95
N ALA A 56 -15.35 -11.99 1.56
CA ALA A 56 -15.50 -13.15 2.44
C ALA A 56 -14.20 -13.91 2.68
N LEU A 57 -13.16 -13.68 1.86
CA LEU A 57 -11.87 -14.33 1.98
C LEU A 57 -10.94 -13.62 2.98
N ALA A 58 -9.89 -14.34 3.40
CA ALA A 58 -8.82 -13.76 4.20
C ALA A 58 -7.91 -12.88 3.33
N ASN A 59 -8.23 -11.59 3.25
CA ASN A 59 -7.58 -10.66 2.34
C ASN A 59 -6.31 -10.03 2.92
N THR A 60 -5.44 -9.56 2.02
CA THR A 60 -4.29 -8.71 2.36
C THR A 60 -4.56 -7.31 1.82
N ALA A 61 -4.29 -6.30 2.62
CA ALA A 61 -4.36 -4.90 2.21
C ALA A 61 -2.97 -4.28 2.12
N VAL A 62 -2.77 -3.46 1.10
CA VAL A 62 -1.67 -2.48 1.06
C VAL A 62 -2.25 -1.13 1.46
N VAL A 63 -1.82 -0.62 2.62
CA VAL A 63 -2.21 0.70 3.12
C VAL A 63 -1.15 1.70 2.70
N ALA A 64 -1.49 2.60 1.78
CA ALA A 64 -0.60 3.59 1.21
C ALA A 64 -0.79 4.96 1.85
N LEU A 65 0.29 5.48 2.43
CA LEU A 65 0.37 6.79 3.08
C LEU A 65 0.96 7.82 2.11
N HIS A 66 0.21 8.88 1.85
CA HIS A 66 0.61 9.93 0.93
C HIS A 66 1.83 10.72 1.45
N GLY A 67 2.59 11.31 0.53
CA GLY A 67 3.70 12.20 0.79
C GLY A 67 3.26 13.63 1.16
N HIS A 68 4.24 14.48 1.47
CA HIS A 68 4.01 15.83 1.94
C HIS A 68 3.24 16.69 0.93
N GLY A 69 2.20 17.38 1.38
CA GLY A 69 1.35 18.24 0.56
C GLY A 69 0.34 17.51 -0.32
N SER A 70 0.25 16.18 -0.22
CA SER A 70 -0.67 15.36 -1.02
C SER A 70 -1.89 14.91 -0.19
N ASP A 71 -2.61 13.90 -0.68
CA ASP A 71 -3.84 13.36 -0.10
C ASP A 71 -4.04 11.90 -0.57
N ARG A 72 -5.15 11.29 -0.14
CA ARG A 72 -5.58 9.92 -0.45
C ARG A 72 -5.57 9.54 -1.93
N TRP A 73 -5.59 10.50 -2.86
CA TRP A 73 -5.58 10.19 -4.29
C TRP A 73 -4.18 10.00 -4.87
N GLN A 74 -3.11 10.34 -4.14
CA GLN A 74 -1.74 10.30 -4.67
C GLN A 74 -1.37 8.93 -5.24
N PHE A 75 -1.51 7.89 -4.41
CA PHE A 75 -1.17 6.52 -4.79
C PHE A 75 -2.17 5.90 -5.76
N VAL A 76 -3.37 6.47 -5.90
CA VAL A 76 -4.39 6.02 -6.83
C VAL A 76 -4.11 6.55 -8.25
N THR A 77 -3.66 7.80 -8.37
CA THR A 77 -3.70 8.55 -9.64
C THR A 77 -2.34 8.93 -10.20
N GLN A 78 -1.30 9.09 -9.38
CA GLN A 78 -0.02 9.58 -9.86
C GLN A 78 0.85 8.46 -10.43
N ASP A 79 1.59 8.74 -11.50
CA ASP A 79 2.46 7.77 -12.19
C ASP A 79 3.90 7.71 -11.68
N ARG A 80 4.21 8.41 -10.59
CA ARG A 80 5.52 8.29 -9.92
C ARG A 80 5.80 6.82 -9.59
N GLY A 81 7.07 6.42 -9.67
CA GLY A 81 7.48 5.01 -9.53
C GLY A 81 6.96 4.36 -8.25
N GLU A 82 6.98 5.07 -7.13
CA GLU A 82 6.45 4.61 -5.85
C GLU A 82 4.94 4.37 -5.90
N CYS A 83 4.18 5.28 -6.51
CA CYS A 83 2.72 5.18 -6.59
C CYS A 83 2.30 4.07 -7.55
N LYS A 84 2.89 4.05 -8.75
CA LYS A 84 2.62 3.03 -9.77
C LYS A 84 3.04 1.65 -9.28
N GLY A 85 4.24 1.51 -8.70
CA GLY A 85 4.73 0.25 -8.18
C GLY A 85 3.82 -0.34 -7.10
N THR A 86 3.33 0.49 -6.17
CA THR A 86 2.35 0.06 -5.17
C THR A 86 1.05 -0.44 -5.80
N ARG A 87 0.52 0.26 -6.81
CA ARG A 87 -0.68 -0.20 -7.55
C ARG A 87 -0.44 -1.51 -8.29
N ASP A 88 0.69 -1.62 -8.98
CA ASP A 88 1.06 -2.80 -9.76
C ASP A 88 1.16 -4.04 -8.85
N VAL A 89 1.83 -3.91 -7.69
CA VAL A 89 1.94 -4.99 -6.70
C VAL A 89 0.58 -5.37 -6.14
N ALA A 90 -0.25 -4.39 -5.77
CA ALA A 90 -1.58 -4.68 -5.26
C ALA A 90 -2.44 -5.43 -6.30
N ALA A 91 -2.39 -5.01 -7.56
CA ALA A 91 -3.10 -5.67 -8.65
C ALA A 91 -2.56 -7.08 -8.93
N ALA A 92 -1.24 -7.25 -9.00
CA ALA A 92 -0.59 -8.52 -9.32
C ALA A 92 -0.86 -9.61 -8.28
N HIS A 93 -1.00 -9.23 -7.01
CA HIS A 93 -1.23 -10.16 -5.91
C HIS A 93 -2.68 -10.23 -5.43
N GLY A 94 -3.59 -9.50 -6.08
CA GLY A 94 -5.00 -9.46 -5.66
C GLY A 94 -5.18 -8.83 -4.27
N PHE A 95 -4.33 -7.89 -3.89
CA PHE A 95 -4.44 -7.17 -2.62
C PHE A 95 -5.40 -5.99 -2.74
N LEU A 96 -6.10 -5.70 -1.64
CA LEU A 96 -6.87 -4.47 -1.50
C LEU A 96 -5.91 -3.29 -1.39
N LEU A 97 -6.01 -2.29 -2.26
CA LEU A 97 -5.25 -1.06 -2.10
C LEU A 97 -6.10 -0.05 -1.32
N VAL A 98 -5.55 0.49 -0.24
CA VAL A 98 -6.22 1.47 0.60
C VAL A 98 -5.32 2.69 0.74
N CYS A 99 -5.77 3.85 0.27
CA CYS A 99 -5.01 5.10 0.30
C CYS A 99 -5.69 6.07 1.27
N LEU A 100 -4.98 6.53 2.29
CA LEU A 100 -5.61 7.24 3.42
C LEU A 100 -5.36 8.75 3.35
N ASP A 101 -6.34 9.56 3.72
CA ASP A 101 -6.02 10.79 4.44
C ASP A 101 -5.83 10.39 5.90
N TYR A 102 -4.66 10.70 6.45
CA TYR A 102 -4.31 10.38 7.84
C TYR A 102 -4.06 11.69 8.59
N ARG A 103 -5.09 12.56 8.57
CA ARG A 103 -5.09 13.98 8.94
C ARG A 103 -4.61 14.90 7.83
N ALA A 104 -3.98 16.02 8.20
CA ALA A 104 -3.60 17.08 7.28
C ALA A 104 -2.70 16.57 6.15
N LYS A 105 -2.65 17.33 5.05
CA LYS A 105 -1.72 17.08 3.92
C LYS A 105 -0.25 17.03 4.32
N THR A 106 0.07 17.47 5.53
CA THR A 106 1.41 17.45 6.12
C THR A 106 1.43 16.66 7.44
N SER A 107 0.67 15.56 7.51
CA SER A 107 0.63 14.67 8.67
C SER A 107 1.84 13.74 8.71
N TRP A 108 2.50 13.65 9.86
CA TRP A 108 3.73 12.85 10.04
C TRP A 108 3.51 11.66 10.96
N MET A 109 2.32 11.05 10.94
CA MET A 109 1.93 9.96 11.86
C MET A 109 1.97 10.36 13.34
N GLY A 110 1.40 11.52 13.67
CA GLY A 110 1.13 11.90 15.06
C GLY A 110 -0.01 11.07 15.67
N PRO A 111 -0.32 11.24 16.98
CA PRO A 111 -1.33 10.44 17.68
C PRO A 111 -2.71 10.44 17.03
N ALA A 112 -3.15 11.57 16.46
CA ALA A 112 -4.45 11.64 15.80
C ALA A 112 -4.48 10.89 14.46
N ALA A 113 -3.34 10.85 13.75
CA ALA A 113 -3.19 10.08 12.53
C ALA A 113 -3.13 8.58 12.84
N GLU A 114 -2.40 8.19 13.88
CA GLU A 114 -2.34 6.80 14.35
C GLU A 114 -3.73 6.27 14.70
N ALA A 115 -4.49 7.03 15.48
CA ALA A 115 -5.84 6.66 15.89
C ALA A 115 -6.79 6.43 14.69
N ASP A 116 -6.70 7.29 13.67
CA ASP A 116 -7.51 7.16 12.46
C ASP A 116 -7.09 5.97 11.62
N VAL A 117 -5.78 5.73 11.46
CA VAL A 117 -5.28 4.55 10.75
C VAL A 117 -5.78 3.28 11.43
N LEU A 118 -5.68 3.18 12.77
CA LEU A 118 -6.19 2.04 13.53
C LEU A 118 -7.70 1.84 13.34
N GLN A 119 -8.49 2.92 13.39
CA GLN A 119 -9.92 2.86 13.11
C GLN A 119 -10.19 2.32 11.70
N ILE A 120 -9.48 2.81 10.70
CA ILE A 120 -9.64 2.34 9.32
C ILE A 120 -9.26 0.85 9.23
N LEU A 121 -8.18 0.41 9.89
CA LEU A 121 -7.81 -1.01 9.90
C LEU A 121 -8.93 -1.89 10.49
N ASP A 122 -9.61 -1.44 11.55
CA ASP A 122 -10.78 -2.15 12.10
C ASP A 122 -11.91 -2.26 11.07
N GLU A 123 -12.22 -1.16 10.38
CA GLU A 123 -13.24 -1.13 9.32
C GLU A 123 -12.86 -2.06 8.16
N LEU A 124 -11.60 -2.09 7.75
CA LEU A 124 -11.11 -2.97 6.70
C LEU A 124 -11.20 -4.45 7.08
N ARG A 125 -10.87 -4.79 8.34
CA ARG A 125 -11.01 -6.16 8.88
C ARG A 125 -12.47 -6.61 8.84
N ALA A 126 -13.38 -5.76 9.30
CA ALA A 126 -14.80 -6.06 9.37
C ALA A 126 -15.46 -6.15 7.99
N LYS A 127 -15.18 -5.18 7.10
CA LYS A 127 -15.88 -5.03 5.82
C LYS A 127 -15.27 -5.82 4.67
N TYR A 128 -13.94 -6.02 4.69
CA TYR A 128 -13.20 -6.55 3.56
C TYR A 128 -12.40 -7.81 3.91
N GLY A 129 -12.60 -8.38 5.09
CA GLY A 129 -11.92 -9.61 5.50
C GLY A 129 -10.40 -9.47 5.60
N VAL A 130 -9.88 -8.25 5.76
CA VAL A 130 -8.44 -7.98 5.79
C VAL A 130 -7.82 -8.64 7.03
N ARG A 131 -6.85 -9.54 6.83
CA ARG A 131 -6.11 -10.25 7.89
C ARG A 131 -4.63 -9.88 7.94
N ARG A 132 -4.09 -9.36 6.84
CA ARG A 132 -2.70 -8.92 6.74
C ARG A 132 -2.66 -7.52 6.16
N VAL A 133 -1.82 -6.68 6.74
CA VAL A 133 -1.65 -5.28 6.31
C VAL A 133 -0.18 -5.07 5.98
N VAL A 134 0.10 -4.62 4.76
CA VAL A 134 1.41 -4.06 4.42
C VAL A 134 1.25 -2.55 4.37
N VAL A 135 1.98 -1.82 5.21
CA VAL A 135 2.01 -0.36 5.14
C VAL A 135 3.07 0.09 4.15
N ALA A 136 2.74 1.05 3.30
CA ALA A 136 3.64 1.62 2.31
C ALA A 136 3.51 3.13 2.28
N GLY A 137 4.55 3.84 1.87
CA GLY A 137 4.46 5.28 1.67
C GLY A 137 5.73 5.88 1.09
N GLY A 138 5.58 7.06 0.48
CA GLY A 138 6.66 7.82 -0.15
C GLY A 138 7.02 9.08 0.65
N SER A 139 8.30 9.38 0.81
CA SER A 139 8.80 10.60 1.47
C SER A 139 8.23 10.75 2.88
N MET A 140 7.39 11.76 3.14
CA MET A 140 6.64 11.90 4.39
C MET A 140 5.83 10.65 4.73
N GLY A 141 5.12 10.09 3.75
CA GLY A 141 4.38 8.85 3.92
C GLY A 141 5.30 7.65 4.19
N GLY A 142 6.53 7.69 3.67
CA GLY A 142 7.56 6.67 3.95
C GLY A 142 8.06 6.75 5.39
N THR A 143 8.25 7.96 5.92
CA THR A 143 8.52 8.19 7.35
C THR A 143 7.34 7.76 8.21
N ALA A 144 6.12 8.12 7.82
CA ALA A 144 4.89 7.73 8.52
C ALA A 144 4.72 6.20 8.57
N ALA A 145 5.04 5.49 7.48
CA ALA A 145 5.01 4.03 7.41
C ALA A 145 6.01 3.40 8.40
N LEU A 146 7.23 3.93 8.47
CA LEU A 146 8.24 3.48 9.45
C LEU A 146 7.79 3.72 10.88
N ALA A 147 7.28 4.92 11.18
CA ALA A 147 6.79 5.26 12.51
C ALA A 147 5.63 4.33 12.94
N PHE A 148 4.63 4.15 12.07
CA PHE A 148 3.49 3.28 12.35
C PHE A 148 3.92 1.83 12.58
N ALA A 149 4.80 1.29 11.73
CA ALA A 149 5.29 -0.07 11.86
C ALA A 149 6.15 -0.28 13.12
N ALA A 150 6.90 0.74 13.55
CA ALA A 150 7.71 0.68 14.76
C ALA A 150 6.88 0.79 16.05
N LEU A 151 5.85 1.65 16.06
CA LEU A 151 4.96 1.86 17.20
C LEU A 151 3.93 0.75 17.37
N LEU A 152 3.46 0.18 16.26
CA LEU A 152 2.35 -0.78 16.22
C LEU A 152 2.72 -2.03 15.38
N PRO A 153 3.78 -2.76 15.73
CA PRO A 153 4.29 -3.87 14.92
C PRO A 153 3.25 -4.99 14.73
N ASP A 154 2.40 -5.24 15.73
CA ASP A 154 1.36 -6.28 15.66
C ASP A 154 0.22 -5.94 14.68
N GLN A 155 0.14 -4.68 14.21
CA GLN A 155 -0.88 -4.24 13.27
C GLN A 155 -0.46 -4.44 11.80
N VAL A 156 0.82 -4.73 11.54
CA VAL A 156 1.37 -4.84 10.17
C VAL A 156 2.11 -6.16 9.96
N ALA A 157 1.91 -6.75 8.79
CA ALA A 157 2.67 -7.90 8.30
C ALA A 157 3.95 -7.49 7.56
N GLY A 158 4.10 -6.20 7.23
CA GLY A 158 5.27 -5.66 6.56
C GLY A 158 5.21 -4.15 6.37
N CYS A 159 6.37 -3.54 6.11
CA CYS A 159 6.52 -2.12 5.86
C CYS A 159 7.39 -1.89 4.61
N ALA A 160 6.89 -1.09 3.68
CA ALA A 160 7.61 -0.62 2.50
C ALA A 160 7.80 0.90 2.58
N SER A 161 8.93 1.33 3.16
CA SER A 161 9.29 2.75 3.19
C SER A 161 10.01 3.12 1.89
N LEU A 162 9.35 3.92 1.07
CA LEU A 162 9.88 4.40 -0.19
C LEU A 162 10.45 5.78 0.13
N ASN A 163 11.77 5.91 0.17
CA ASN A 163 12.52 7.14 0.49
C ASN A 163 12.09 7.94 1.75
N GLY A 164 11.61 7.27 2.79
CA GLY A 164 11.30 7.89 4.08
C GLY A 164 12.54 8.14 4.95
N SER A 165 12.50 9.20 5.76
CA SER A 165 13.45 9.39 6.86
C SER A 165 13.06 8.50 8.05
N ALA A 166 14.00 7.70 8.54
CA ALA A 166 13.84 6.86 9.74
C ALA A 166 14.26 7.57 11.04
N ASN A 167 15.08 8.61 10.93
CA ASN A 167 15.57 9.37 12.06
C ASN A 167 14.91 10.75 12.07
N VAL A 168 13.77 10.82 12.75
CA VAL A 168 13.00 12.07 12.91
C VAL A 168 13.42 12.88 14.13
N VAL A 169 14.17 12.27 15.05
CA VAL A 169 14.63 12.87 16.30
C VAL A 169 15.81 13.81 16.05
N GLU A 170 16.76 13.37 15.23
CA GLU A 170 17.95 14.16 14.86
C GLU A 170 17.77 14.93 13.54
N TYR A 171 16.56 14.89 12.96
CA TYR A 171 16.25 15.70 11.79
C TYR A 171 16.17 17.18 12.20
N GLU A 172 17.28 17.89 12.09
CA GLU A 172 17.37 19.30 12.49
C GLU A 172 16.34 20.16 11.74
N GLY A 173 15.50 20.87 12.50
CA GLY A 173 14.46 21.78 12.00
C GLY A 173 13.12 21.62 12.73
N SER A 174 12.10 22.39 12.31
CA SER A 174 10.74 22.46 12.90
C SER A 174 9.93 21.14 12.93
N PHE A 175 10.56 20.00 12.68
CA PHE A 175 9.92 18.71 12.43
C PHE A 175 9.20 18.13 13.65
N ALA A 176 9.84 18.16 14.83
CA ALA A 176 9.24 17.70 16.09
C ALA A 176 7.92 18.45 16.41
N ARG A 177 7.83 19.76 16.09
CA ARG A 177 6.59 20.53 16.29
C ARG A 177 5.46 20.08 15.37
N ARG A 178 5.76 19.58 14.17
CA ARG A 178 4.76 19.13 13.18
C ARG A 178 4.21 17.73 13.46
N MET A 179 4.93 16.90 14.23
CA MET A 179 4.43 15.62 14.72
C MET A 179 3.46 15.78 15.90
N SER A 180 3.61 16.82 16.71
CA SER A 180 2.77 17.06 17.89
C SER A 180 1.53 17.92 17.62
N SER A 181 1.40 18.51 16.42
CA SER A 181 0.38 19.53 16.13
C SER A 181 -0.58 19.11 15.02
N THR A 182 -1.34 18.03 15.23
CA THR A 182 -2.66 17.75 14.62
C THR A 182 -3.31 16.60 15.35
#